data_AF-A0A0C9UFQ2-F1
#
_entry.id   AF-A0A0C9UFQ2-F1
#
_cell.length_a   1.000
_cell.length_b   1.000
_cell.length_c   1.000
_cell.angle_alpha   90.00
_cell.angle_beta   90.00
_cell.angle_gamma   90.00
#
_symmetry.space_group_name_H-M   'P 1'
#
loop_
_entity.id
_entity.type
_entity.pdbx_description
1 polymer ?
#
loop_
_entity_poly.entity_id
_entity_poly.type
_entity_poly.pdbx_seq_one_letter_code
_entity_poly.pdbx_strand_id
1 'polypeptide(L)'
;MGLPCYLFQKLCDLAHAPSIRKLEVSFGYGASFDDVRATYKFIVSLGPSLEVLLFIDNKELTNTLGDETDLSQHSSLRSISFELPWYDGFPEQQGTNHICKILSQISSPLRMVKLIIYPGSPNSSDELNILNLPAIGTPFFDKQHYLCRDSVNLTLDFGSKVDRTIVTAVKDILRTPDAEGRLFIK
;
A
#
# COMPACT_ATOMS: atom_id res chain seq x y z
N MET A 1 -12.39 -14.05 -8.11
CA MET A 1 -13.47 -14.64 -7.30
C MET A 1 -13.00 -14.61 -5.86
N GLY A 2 -13.67 -13.84 -5.00
CA GLY A 2 -13.30 -13.73 -3.58
C GLY A 2 -13.42 -15.07 -2.88
N LEU A 3 -12.53 -15.34 -1.92
CA LEU A 3 -12.66 -16.50 -1.04
C LEU A 3 -14.02 -16.42 -0.34
N PRO A 4 -14.91 -17.42 -0.49
CA PRO A 4 -16.21 -17.39 0.16
C PRO A 4 -16.04 -17.37 1.69
N CYS A 5 -16.83 -16.53 2.38
CA CYS A 5 -16.72 -16.21 3.81
C CYS A 5 -16.61 -17.44 4.75
N TYR A 6 -17.09 -18.61 4.32
CA TYR A 6 -16.97 -19.85 5.10
C TYR A 6 -15.52 -20.37 5.22
N LEU A 7 -14.66 -20.14 4.22
CA LEU A 7 -13.23 -20.52 4.30
C LEU A 7 -12.49 -19.61 5.25
N PHE A 8 -12.83 -18.33 5.24
CA PHE A 8 -12.28 -17.32 6.12
C PHE A 8 -12.60 -17.61 7.60
N GLN A 9 -13.85 -17.97 7.90
CA GLN A 9 -14.26 -18.35 9.25
C GLN A 9 -13.56 -19.64 9.71
N LYS A 10 -13.42 -20.63 8.83
CA LYS A 10 -12.63 -21.85 9.12
C LYS A 10 -11.14 -21.57 9.39
N LEU A 11 -10.54 -20.56 8.77
CA LEU A 11 -9.16 -20.16 9.06
C LEU A 11 -9.04 -19.49 10.43
N CYS A 12 -10.06 -18.72 10.84
CA CYS A 12 -10.11 -18.08 12.15
C CYS A 12 -10.38 -19.08 13.30
N ASP A 13 -11.16 -20.14 13.04
CA ASP A 13 -11.54 -21.16 14.04
C ASP A 13 -10.44 -22.21 14.32
N LEU A 14 -9.38 -22.24 13.51
CA LEU A 14 -8.25 -23.14 13.72
C LEU A 14 -7.39 -22.62 14.88
N ALA A 15 -7.61 -23.17 16.07
CA ALA A 15 -6.85 -22.85 17.29
C ALA A 15 -5.32 -22.91 17.12
N HIS A 16 -4.81 -23.63 16.11
CA HIS A 16 -3.39 -23.80 15.78
C HIS A 16 -3.11 -23.52 14.30
N ALA A 17 -3.84 -22.58 13.68
CA ALA A 17 -3.54 -22.16 12.32
C ALA A 17 -2.05 -21.77 12.21
N PRO A 18 -1.33 -22.22 11.17
CA PRO A 18 0.04 -21.80 10.96
C PRO A 18 0.09 -20.27 10.90
N SER A 19 1.06 -19.69 11.59
CA SER A 19 1.24 -18.24 11.67
C SER A 19 1.31 -17.67 10.24
N ILE A 20 0.31 -16.90 9.83
CA ILE A 20 0.28 -16.29 8.49
C ILE A 20 1.29 -15.14 8.48
N ARG A 21 2.45 -15.40 7.87
CA ARG A 21 3.53 -14.41 7.74
C ARG A 21 3.40 -13.53 6.51
N LYS A 22 2.70 -14.00 5.49
CA LYS A 22 2.50 -13.28 4.23
C LYS A 22 1.02 -13.29 3.89
N LEU A 23 0.46 -12.12 3.69
CA LEU A 23 -0.92 -11.96 3.30
C LEU A 23 -1.01 -11.04 2.08
N GLU A 24 -1.73 -11.50 1.07
CA GLU A 24 -2.11 -10.74 -0.10
C GLU A 24 -3.63 -10.61 -0.10
N VAL A 25 -4.11 -9.38 -0.20
CA VAL A 25 -5.53 -9.06 -0.18
C VAL A 25 -5.89 -8.34 -1.46
N SER A 26 -6.86 -8.89 -2.18
CA SER A 26 -7.45 -8.26 -3.36
C SER A 26 -8.96 -8.21 -3.26
N PHE A 27 -9.50 -7.01 -3.42
CA PHE A 27 -10.94 -6.80 -3.49
C PHE A 27 -11.38 -6.81 -4.94
N GLY A 28 -12.05 -7.89 -5.34
CA GLY A 28 -12.66 -8.00 -6.65
C GLY A 28 -13.84 -7.03 -6.84
N TYR A 29 -14.23 -6.81 -8.10
CA TYR A 29 -15.45 -6.07 -8.43
C TYR A 29 -16.66 -6.70 -7.71
N GLY A 30 -17.35 -5.88 -6.90
CA GLY A 30 -18.54 -6.30 -6.14
C GLY A 30 -18.28 -6.70 -4.68
N ALA A 31 -17.08 -6.51 -4.13
CA ALA A 31 -16.86 -6.66 -2.68
C ALA A 31 -17.75 -5.67 -1.90
N SER A 32 -18.49 -6.17 -0.91
CA SER A 32 -19.31 -5.31 -0.05
C SER A 32 -18.44 -4.62 1.01
N PHE A 33 -18.93 -3.51 1.55
CA PHE A 33 -18.25 -2.82 2.65
C PHE A 33 -17.99 -3.75 3.87
N ASP A 34 -18.91 -4.66 4.15
CA ASP A 34 -18.76 -5.64 5.23
C ASP A 34 -17.65 -6.65 4.94
N ASP A 35 -17.48 -7.09 3.69
CA ASP A 35 -16.38 -7.99 3.29
C ASP A 35 -15.02 -7.30 3.46
N VAL A 36 -14.93 -6.04 3.04
CA VAL A 36 -13.70 -5.24 3.18
C VAL A 36 -13.40 -5.03 4.66
N ARG A 37 -14.39 -4.65 5.48
CA ARG A 37 -14.24 -4.49 6.93
C ARG A 37 -13.81 -5.78 7.61
N ALA A 38 -14.43 -6.91 7.28
CA ALA A 38 -14.07 -8.22 7.82
C ALA A 38 -12.62 -8.59 7.49
N THR A 39 -12.18 -8.27 6.28
CA THR A 39 -10.79 -8.48 5.84
C THR A 39 -9.80 -7.62 6.61
N TYR A 40 -10.11 -6.35 6.87
CA TYR A 40 -9.24 -5.51 7.71
C TYR A 40 -9.17 -6.01 9.16
N LYS A 41 -10.29 -6.44 9.74
CA LYS A 41 -10.30 -7.11 11.06
C LYS A 41 -9.44 -8.38 11.06
N PHE A 42 -9.43 -9.12 9.96
CA PHE A 42 -8.54 -10.27 9.80
C PHE A 42 -7.08 -9.88 9.90
N ILE A 43 -6.67 -8.87 9.12
CA ILE A 43 -5.29 -8.40 9.07
C ILE A 43 -4.85 -8.07 10.49
N VAL A 44 -5.67 -7.28 11.20
CA VAL A 44 -5.41 -6.92 12.60
C VAL A 44 -5.30 -8.14 13.51
N SER A 45 -6.14 -9.16 13.32
CA SER A 45 -6.11 -10.39 14.12
C SER A 45 -4.84 -11.24 13.91
N LEU A 46 -4.10 -11.07 12.80
CA LEU A 46 -2.83 -11.77 12.58
C LEU A 46 -1.72 -11.29 13.52
N GLY A 47 -1.84 -10.04 14.00
CA GLY A 47 -0.95 -9.45 14.99
C GLY A 47 0.55 -9.57 14.63
N PRO A 48 1.41 -9.96 15.58
CA PRO A 48 2.87 -9.94 15.38
C PRO A 48 3.37 -11.05 14.45
N SER A 49 2.51 -11.92 13.93
CA SER A 49 2.95 -12.98 13.02
C SER A 49 3.13 -12.50 11.57
N LEU A 50 2.46 -11.40 11.20
CA LEU A 50 2.48 -10.88 9.84
C LEU A 50 3.81 -10.16 9.55
N GLU A 51 4.53 -10.63 8.54
CA GLU A 51 5.82 -10.07 8.09
C GLU A 51 5.66 -9.27 6.79
N VAL A 52 4.75 -9.70 5.90
CA VAL A 52 4.51 -9.11 4.58
C VAL A 52 3.02 -8.92 4.33
N LEU A 53 2.64 -7.70 3.94
CA LEU A 53 1.26 -7.35 3.61
C LEU A 53 1.18 -6.69 2.23
N LEU A 54 0.36 -7.24 1.33
CA LEU A 54 0.07 -6.65 0.03
C LEU A 54 -1.41 -6.29 -0.04
N PHE A 55 -1.68 -5.00 -0.24
CA PHE A 55 -3.00 -4.45 -0.49
C PHE A 55 -3.19 -4.21 -1.99
N ILE A 56 -4.21 -4.85 -2.57
CA ILE A 56 -4.65 -4.59 -3.93
C ILE A 56 -5.91 -3.73 -3.85
N ASP A 57 -5.75 -2.43 -4.11
CA ASP A 57 -6.77 -1.41 -3.85
C ASP A 57 -7.90 -1.41 -4.88
N ASN A 58 -9.13 -1.23 -4.38
CA ASN A 58 -10.31 -0.95 -5.17
C ASN A 58 -11.03 0.31 -4.61
N LYS A 59 -10.50 1.47 -5.03
CA LYS A 59 -11.09 2.81 -5.20
C LYS A 59 -11.80 3.52 -4.03
N GLU A 60 -12.82 2.93 -3.41
CA GLU A 60 -13.71 3.69 -2.49
C GLU A 60 -13.80 3.10 -1.09
N LEU A 61 -13.71 1.77 -0.95
CA LEU A 61 -13.93 1.09 0.33
C LEU A 61 -12.69 1.18 1.25
N THR A 62 -11.50 1.28 0.67
CA THR A 62 -10.21 1.34 1.37
C THR A 62 -9.96 2.67 2.09
N ASN A 63 -10.44 3.80 1.55
CA ASN A 63 -10.33 5.10 2.21
C ASN A 63 -11.05 5.14 3.55
N THR A 64 -12.25 4.57 3.63
CA THR A 64 -13.06 4.52 4.86
C THR A 64 -12.48 3.57 5.90
N LEU A 65 -11.76 2.53 5.47
CA LEU A 65 -11.25 1.47 6.36
C LEU A 65 -9.80 1.66 6.80
N GLY A 66 -9.02 2.51 6.14
CA GLY A 66 -7.74 3.00 6.69
C GLY A 66 -7.88 3.64 8.07
N ASP A 67 -9.08 4.12 8.40
CA ASP A 67 -9.44 4.67 9.71
C ASP A 67 -9.69 3.59 10.77
N GLU A 68 -10.18 2.42 10.36
CA GLU A 68 -10.49 1.28 11.24
C GLU A 68 -9.32 0.31 11.41
N THR A 69 -8.24 0.50 10.65
CA THR A 69 -7.10 -0.41 10.63
C THR A 69 -6.03 0.06 11.61
N ASP A 70 -5.83 -0.65 12.71
CA ASP A 70 -4.71 -0.41 13.62
C ASP A 70 -3.61 -1.46 13.39
N LEU A 71 -2.53 -1.06 12.69
CA LEU A 71 -1.37 -1.92 12.48
C LEU A 71 -0.30 -1.77 13.56
N SER A 72 -0.52 -0.99 14.62
CA SER A 72 0.48 -0.72 15.68
C SER A 72 0.97 -1.98 16.41
N GLN A 73 0.18 -3.06 16.39
CA GLN A 73 0.50 -4.34 17.03
C GLN A 73 1.32 -5.31 16.14
N HIS A 74 1.63 -4.93 14.89
CA HIS A 74 2.33 -5.79 13.93
C HIS A 74 3.85 -5.57 13.99
N SER A 75 4.46 -5.96 15.10
CA SER A 75 5.89 -5.74 15.39
C SER A 75 6.84 -6.44 14.40
N SER A 76 6.39 -7.51 13.75
CA SER A 76 7.16 -8.27 12.74
C SER A 76 6.95 -7.77 11.32
N LEU A 77 6.06 -6.82 11.07
CA LEU A 77 5.83 -6.31 9.72
C LEU A 77 7.12 -5.68 9.20
N ARG A 78 7.62 -6.19 8.07
CA ARG A 78 8.85 -5.72 7.41
C ARG A 78 8.60 -5.20 6.01
N SER A 79 7.53 -5.63 5.37
CA SER A 79 7.22 -5.21 4.00
C SER A 79 5.75 -4.95 3.86
N ILE A 80 5.42 -3.81 3.26
CA ILE A 80 4.06 -3.47 2.85
C ILE A 80 4.05 -3.07 1.39
N SER A 81 3.02 -3.45 0.68
CA SER A 81 2.86 -3.17 -0.75
C SER A 81 1.46 -2.68 -1.04
N PHE A 82 1.35 -1.67 -1.88
CA PHE A 82 0.08 -1.07 -2.29
C PHE A 82 -0.01 -1.09 -3.81
N GLU A 83 -1.09 -1.62 -4.34
CA GLU A 83 -1.43 -1.53 -5.75
C GLU A 83 -2.31 -0.31 -5.98
N LEU A 84 -1.90 0.57 -6.89
CA LEU A 84 -2.55 1.83 -7.20
C LEU A 84 -2.92 1.87 -8.68
N PRO A 85 -4.21 2.03 -9.02
CA PRO A 85 -4.61 2.21 -10.40
C PRO A 85 -4.21 3.60 -10.93
N TRP A 86 -3.89 3.68 -12.23
CA TRP A 86 -3.45 4.89 -12.93
C TRP A 86 -4.38 5.21 -14.14
N TYR A 87 -5.63 5.61 -13.90
CA TYR A 87 -6.58 6.08 -14.93
C TYR A 87 -7.24 7.43 -14.57
N ASP A 88 -7.87 8.08 -15.55
CA ASP A 88 -8.69 9.28 -15.41
C ASP A 88 -9.89 9.11 -14.47
N GLY A 89 -10.21 10.18 -13.72
CA GLY A 89 -11.32 10.19 -12.77
C GLY A 89 -11.03 9.52 -11.43
N PHE A 90 -9.75 9.25 -11.13
CA PHE A 90 -9.32 8.97 -9.76
C PHE A 90 -9.30 10.29 -8.99
N PRO A 91 -10.12 10.47 -7.95
CA PRO A 91 -10.19 11.76 -7.25
C PRO A 91 -8.82 12.14 -6.67
N GLU A 92 -8.30 13.26 -7.19
CA GLU A 92 -6.90 13.73 -7.14
C GLU A 92 -6.31 13.89 -5.73
N GLN A 93 -7.10 13.82 -4.66
CA GLN A 93 -6.62 14.07 -3.30
C GLN A 93 -6.88 12.92 -2.31
N GLN A 94 -7.63 11.89 -2.70
CA GLN A 94 -8.08 10.86 -1.75
C GLN A 94 -7.30 9.55 -1.86
N GLY A 95 -6.72 9.27 -3.03
CA GLY A 95 -6.12 7.98 -3.34
C GLY A 95 -4.84 7.61 -2.58
N THR A 96 -4.19 8.57 -1.91
CA THR A 96 -2.91 8.33 -1.23
C THR A 96 -2.95 8.65 0.27
N ASN A 97 -3.98 9.34 0.74
CA ASN A 97 -4.11 9.71 2.16
C ASN A 97 -4.27 8.49 3.05
N HIS A 98 -5.01 7.48 2.60
CA HIS A 98 -5.16 6.23 3.34
C HIS A 98 -3.82 5.47 3.45
N ILE A 99 -2.96 5.52 2.42
CA ILE A 99 -1.61 4.92 2.44
C ILE A 99 -0.77 5.60 3.51
N CYS A 100 -0.71 6.94 3.49
CA CYS A 100 0.02 7.71 4.49
C CYS A 100 -0.50 7.43 5.90
N LYS A 101 -1.83 7.31 6.07
CA LYS A 101 -2.45 6.96 7.36
C LYS A 101 -2.03 5.57 7.84
N ILE A 102 -2.16 4.55 7.01
CA ILE A 102 -1.71 3.18 7.32
C ILE A 102 -0.22 3.18 7.69
N LEU A 103 0.62 3.84 6.89
CA LEU A 103 2.06 3.94 7.15
C LEU A 103 2.39 4.63 8.47
N SER A 104 1.63 5.68 8.85
CA SER A 104 1.80 6.39 10.12
C SER A 104 1.38 5.61 11.36
N GLN A 105 0.50 4.61 11.22
CA GLN A 105 0.03 3.76 12.32
C GLN A 105 0.98 2.60 12.61
N ILE A 106 1.87 2.28 11.67
CA ILE A 106 2.84 1.20 11.83
C ILE A 106 3.97 1.70 12.76
N SER A 107 4.15 1.01 13.87
CA SER A 107 5.19 1.30 14.87
C SER A 107 6.47 0.48 14.66
N SER A 108 6.43 -0.50 13.75
CA SER A 108 7.53 -1.41 13.49
C SER A 108 8.45 -0.89 12.37
N PRO A 109 9.77 -1.15 12.44
CA PRO A 109 10.69 -0.74 11.39
C PRO A 109 10.42 -1.58 10.13
N LEU A 110 9.63 -1.01 9.23
CA LEU A 110 9.48 -1.49 7.87
C LEU A 110 10.86 -1.48 7.21
N ARG A 111 11.15 -2.49 6.39
CA ARG A 111 12.35 -2.53 5.54
C ARG A 111 12.03 -2.05 4.12
N MET A 112 10.78 -2.22 3.70
CA MET A 112 10.34 -1.92 2.34
C MET A 112 8.90 -1.46 2.30
N VAL A 113 8.67 -0.39 1.54
CA VAL A 113 7.36 0.03 1.05
C VAL A 113 7.39 -0.06 -0.47
N LYS A 114 6.47 -0.83 -1.06
CA LYS A 114 6.33 -0.93 -2.51
C LYS A 114 5.01 -0.29 -2.94
N LEU A 115 5.07 0.62 -3.90
CA LEU A 115 3.89 1.12 -4.62
C LEU A 115 3.94 0.55 -6.02
N ILE A 116 2.90 -0.18 -6.39
CA ILE A 116 2.75 -0.78 -7.70
C ILE A 116 1.69 0.02 -8.44
N ILE A 117 2.10 0.76 -9.46
CA ILE A 117 1.27 1.73 -10.18
C ILE A 117 0.94 1.11 -11.52
N TYR A 118 -0.32 0.71 -11.74
CA TYR A 118 -0.72 0.08 -12.99
C TYR A 118 -1.52 1.04 -13.87
N PRO A 119 -1.09 1.29 -15.12
CA PRO A 119 -1.80 2.16 -16.04
C PRO A 119 -3.21 1.63 -16.26
N GLY A 120 -4.17 2.48 -15.96
CA GLY A 120 -5.56 2.23 -16.11
C GLY A 120 -5.99 2.62 -17.51
N SER A 121 -6.42 1.63 -18.28
CA SER A 121 -6.84 1.71 -19.69
C SER A 121 -5.82 2.39 -20.65
N PRO A 122 -5.36 1.71 -21.70
CA PRO A 122 -4.41 2.25 -22.67
C PRO A 122 -4.92 3.45 -23.51
N ASN A 123 -6.11 3.97 -23.22
CA ASN A 123 -6.80 4.99 -23.99
C ASN A 123 -6.85 6.37 -23.30
N SER A 124 -6.34 6.53 -22.07
CA SER A 124 -6.18 7.87 -21.48
C SER A 124 -4.92 8.51 -22.06
N SER A 125 -5.11 9.50 -22.92
CA SER A 125 -4.04 10.29 -23.55
C SER A 125 -3.36 11.28 -22.62
N ASP A 126 -3.82 11.36 -21.37
CA ASP A 126 -3.52 12.50 -20.53
C ASP A 126 -2.34 12.16 -19.61
N GLU A 127 -1.28 12.94 -19.81
CA GLU A 127 -0.10 12.99 -18.97
C GLU A 127 -0.51 13.01 -17.50
N LEU A 128 0.06 12.10 -16.71
CA LEU A 128 -0.05 12.08 -15.27
C LEU A 128 -0.07 13.50 -14.69
N ASN A 129 -1.04 13.79 -13.81
CA ASN A 129 -0.78 14.68 -12.69
C ASN A 129 0.22 13.99 -11.74
N ILE A 130 1.50 13.93 -12.15
CA ILE A 130 2.68 13.52 -11.36
C ILE A 130 2.74 14.30 -10.02
N LEU A 131 1.99 15.39 -9.94
CA LEU A 131 1.78 16.32 -8.83
C LEU A 131 1.30 15.70 -7.50
N ASN A 132 0.84 14.45 -7.44
CA ASN A 132 0.37 13.82 -6.18
C ASN A 132 1.36 12.84 -5.51
N LEU A 133 2.43 12.45 -6.20
CA LEU A 133 3.54 11.70 -5.60
C LEU A 133 4.29 12.44 -4.47
N PRO A 134 4.36 13.79 -4.42
CA PRO A 134 4.92 14.50 -3.28
C PRO A 134 4.27 14.12 -1.94
N ALA A 135 2.95 13.90 -1.92
CA ALA A 135 2.23 13.54 -0.69
C ALA A 135 2.66 12.15 -0.17
N ILE A 136 2.81 11.16 -1.07
CA ILE A 136 3.27 9.81 -0.70
C ILE A 136 4.73 9.79 -0.27
N GLY A 137 5.54 10.70 -0.83
CA GLY A 137 6.93 10.83 -0.42
C GLY A 137 7.09 11.34 1.01
N THR A 138 6.09 12.05 1.56
CA THR A 138 6.22 12.79 2.84
C THR A 138 6.76 11.98 4.01
N PRO A 139 6.25 10.77 4.27
CA PRO A 139 6.80 9.91 5.32
C PRO A 139 8.27 9.49 5.12
N PHE A 140 8.80 9.56 3.91
CA PHE A 140 10.17 9.16 3.57
C PHE A 140 11.20 10.31 3.66
N PHE A 141 10.73 11.56 3.71
CA PHE A 141 11.59 12.75 3.83
C PHE A 141 11.43 13.52 5.14
N ASP A 142 10.35 13.33 5.89
CA ASP A 142 10.23 13.87 7.24
C ASP A 142 11.15 13.11 8.22
N LYS A 143 12.22 13.77 8.69
CA LYS A 143 13.19 13.21 9.65
C LYS A 143 12.58 12.81 10.99
N GLN A 144 11.40 13.33 11.32
CA GLN A 144 10.68 12.92 12.53
C GLN A 144 9.97 11.58 12.32
N HIS A 145 9.64 11.24 11.08
CA HIS A 145 8.95 10.01 10.72
C HIS A 145 9.91 8.81 10.72
N TYR A 146 9.50 7.68 11.31
CA TYR A 146 10.36 6.50 11.46
C TYR A 146 10.80 5.90 10.11
N LEU A 147 9.96 6.01 9.06
CA LEU A 147 10.33 5.57 7.71
C LEU A 147 11.55 6.32 7.13
N CYS A 148 11.74 7.58 7.51
CA CYS A 148 12.94 8.34 7.17
C CYS A 148 14.13 7.91 8.05
N ARG A 149 13.93 7.83 9.37
CA ARG A 149 15.01 7.52 10.33
C ARG A 149 15.59 6.12 10.17
N ASP A 150 14.75 5.13 9.91
CA ASP A 150 15.12 3.70 9.89
C ASP A 150 15.53 3.23 8.48
N SER A 151 15.79 4.18 7.56
CA SER A 151 16.31 3.93 6.20
C SER A 151 15.46 2.95 5.38
N VAL A 152 14.15 3.19 5.33
CA VAL A 152 13.22 2.32 4.59
C VAL A 152 13.37 2.52 3.09
N ASN A 153 13.40 1.41 2.34
CA ASN A 153 13.43 1.43 0.88
C ASN A 153 12.03 1.68 0.32
N LEU A 154 11.93 2.62 -0.62
CA LEU A 154 10.73 2.90 -1.39
C LEU A 154 10.91 2.34 -2.81
N THR A 155 10.07 1.38 -3.19
CA THR A 155 10.01 0.87 -4.56
C THR A 155 8.77 1.41 -5.26
N LEU A 156 8.95 2.04 -6.41
CA LEU A 156 7.88 2.42 -7.33
C LEU A 156 7.97 1.51 -8.55
N ASP A 157 6.95 0.73 -8.79
CA ASP A 157 6.87 -0.21 -9.91
C ASP A 157 5.75 0.24 -10.83
N PHE A 158 6.10 0.84 -11.96
CA PHE A 158 5.12 1.37 -12.90
C PHE A 158 4.77 0.40 -14.04
N GLY A 159 5.27 -0.84 -13.96
CA GLY A 159 5.14 -1.81 -15.03
C GLY A 159 5.94 -1.48 -16.30
N SER A 160 5.70 -2.24 -17.37
CA SER A 160 6.58 -2.29 -18.55
C SER A 160 6.47 -1.12 -19.55
N LYS A 161 5.72 -0.06 -19.23
CA LYS A 161 5.34 0.99 -20.21
C LYS A 161 5.54 2.43 -19.72
N VAL A 162 6.55 2.70 -18.92
CA VAL A 162 6.79 4.06 -18.42
C VAL A 162 7.82 4.85 -19.22
N ASP A 163 7.43 6.08 -19.55
CA ASP A 163 8.29 7.07 -20.18
C ASP A 163 9.40 7.53 -19.21
N ARG A 164 10.60 7.74 -19.74
CA ARG A 164 11.75 8.30 -19.01
C ARG A 164 11.47 9.66 -18.42
N THR A 165 10.58 10.45 -19.03
CA THR A 165 10.15 11.76 -18.51
C THR A 165 9.49 11.62 -17.15
N ILE A 166 8.61 10.63 -16.97
CA ILE A 166 7.94 10.30 -15.71
C ILE A 166 8.98 9.86 -14.67
N VAL A 167 9.89 8.94 -15.03
CA VAL A 167 10.95 8.49 -14.11
C VAL A 167 11.79 9.67 -13.60
N THR A 168 12.11 10.62 -14.49
CA THR A 168 12.90 11.81 -14.14
C THR A 168 12.12 12.71 -13.19
N ALA A 169 10.86 13.04 -13.52
CA ALA A 169 10.01 13.88 -12.68
C ALA A 169 9.80 13.28 -11.27
N VAL A 170 9.67 11.95 -11.18
CA VAL A 170 9.53 11.23 -9.91
C VAL A 170 10.81 11.29 -9.09
N LYS A 171 11.98 11.12 -9.71
CA LYS A 171 13.27 11.27 -9.02
C LYS A 171 13.47 12.70 -8.52
N ASP A 172 13.07 13.70 -9.29
CA ASP A 172 13.15 15.11 -8.88
C ASP A 172 12.27 15.40 -7.66
N ILE A 173 11.06 14.84 -7.61
CA ILE A 173 10.14 14.96 -6.48
C ILE A 173 10.66 14.18 -5.25
N LEU A 174 11.14 12.96 -5.46
CA LEU A 174 11.62 12.05 -4.42
C LEU A 174 13.15 12.10 -4.28
N ARG A 175 13.70 13.31 -4.40
CA ARG A 175 15.16 13.52 -4.46
C ARG A 175 15.89 13.06 -3.22
N THR A 176 15.30 13.22 -2.02
CA THR A 176 15.93 12.79 -0.76
C THR A 176 16.13 11.28 -0.71
N PRO A 177 15.08 10.43 -0.85
CA PRO A 177 15.29 8.99 -0.88
C PRO A 177 16.10 8.54 -2.10
N ASP A 178 16.08 9.24 -3.24
CA ASP A 178 16.96 8.95 -4.39
C ASP A 178 18.43 9.19 -4.07
N ALA A 179 18.77 10.35 -3.51
CA ALA A 179 20.14 10.72 -3.14
C ALA A 179 20.73 9.81 -2.04
N GLU A 180 19.87 9.26 -1.19
CA GLU A 180 20.24 8.30 -0.13
C GLU A 180 20.29 6.85 -0.63
N GLY A 181 19.99 6.60 -1.92
CA GLY A 181 19.98 5.25 -2.50
C GLY A 181 18.83 4.36 -2.01
N ARG A 182 17.77 4.97 -1.48
CA ARG A 182 16.57 4.30 -0.93
C ARG A 182 15.39 4.25 -1.89
N LEU A 183 15.47 4.95 -3.03
CA LEU A 183 14.45 4.94 -4.08
C LEU A 183 14.82 3.95 -5.19
N PHE A 184 13.92 3.02 -5.48
CA PHE A 184 14.02 2.09 -6.61
C PHE A 184 12.82 2.29 -7.53
N ILE A 185 13.08 2.59 -8.80
CA ILE A 185 12.04 2.71 -9.83
C ILE A 185 12.17 1.51 -10.78
N LYS A 186 11.08 0.77 -10.95
CA LYS A 186 10.97 -0.40 -11.82
C LYS A 186 9.93 -0.19 -12.90
#